data_AF-A0A3B8KY70-F1
#
_entry.id   AF-A0A3B8KY70-F1
#
_cell.length_a   1.000
_cell.length_b   1.000
_cell.length_c   1.000
_cell.angle_alpha   90.00
_cell.angle_beta   90.00
_cell.angle_gamma   90.00
#
_symmetry.space_group_name_H-M   'P 1'
#
loop_
_entity.id
_entity.type
_entity.pdbx_description
1 polymer ?
#
loop_
_entity_poly.entity_id
_entity_poly.type
_entity_poly.pdbx_seq_one_letter_code
_entity_poly.pdbx_strand_id
1 'polypeptide(L)' 'MKILVANLGSTSFKFKLYDLDGEKQLARGAIDRIGGDSSVVSIQIGEGDGTGV' A
#
# COMPACT_ATOMS: atom_id res chain seq x y z
N MET A 1 2.54 8.38 -15.89
CA MET A 1 2.14 6.97 -16.01
C MET A 1 2.01 6.43 -14.60
N LYS A 2 0.86 5.84 -14.25
CA LYS A 2 0.63 5.30 -12.91
C LYS A 2 0.98 3.82 -12.85
N ILE A 3 1.87 3.42 -11.95
CA ILE A 3 2.33 2.03 -11.79
C ILE A 3 2.05 1.56 -10.37
N LEU A 4 1.34 0.44 -10.25
CA LEU A 4 1.14 -0.27 -9.00
C LEU A 4 2.18 -1.38 -8.88
N VAL A 5 3.03 -1.29 -7.86
CA VAL A 5 3.94 -2.37 -7.49
C VAL A 5 3.27 -3.18 -6.40
N ALA A 6 3.01 -4.45 -6.68
CA ALA A 6 2.34 -5.38 -5.77
C ALA A 6 3.31 -6.46 -5.28
N ASN A 7 3.29 -6.72 -3.97
CA ASN A 7 3.91 -7.87 -3.35
C ASN A 7 2.81 -8.68 -2.65
N LEU A 8 2.59 -9.90 -3.13
CA LEU A 8 1.50 -10.79 -2.71
C LEU A 8 2.07 -11.98 -1.94
N GLY A 9 1.62 -12.14 -0.70
CA GLY A 9 1.73 -13.40 0.04
C GLY A 9 0.41 -14.17 -0.01
N SER A 10 0.39 -15.39 0.54
CA SER A 10 -0.83 -16.21 0.60
C SER A 10 -1.97 -15.57 1.40
N THR A 11 -1.64 -14.68 2.36
CA THR A 11 -2.60 -13.97 3.22
C THR A 11 -2.24 -12.48 3.40
N SER A 12 -1.40 -11.92 2.52
CA SER A 12 -0.98 -10.53 2.60
C SER A 12 -0.87 -9.86 1.24
N PHE A 13 -1.16 -8.56 1.21
CA PHE A 13 -1.01 -7.72 0.03
C PHE A 13 -0.33 -6.41 0.43
N LYS A 14 0.92 -6.24 0.01
CA LYS A 14 1.68 -5.00 0.19
C LYS A 14 1.82 -4.31 -1.14
N PHE A 15 1.64 -3.00 -1.17
CA PHE A 15 1.68 -2.24 -2.41
C PHE A 15 2.27 -0.85 -2.26
N LYS A 16 2.76 -0.35 -3.39
CA LYS A 16 3.09 1.06 -3.60
C LYS A 16 2.53 1.50 -4.95
N LEU A 17 1.93 2.68 -4.99
CA LEU A 17 1.46 3.31 -6.21
C LEU A 17 2.42 4.46 -6.55
N TYR A 18 2.98 4.44 -7.75
CA TYR A 18 3.88 5.45 -8.25
C TYR A 18 3.27 6.22 -9.42
N ASP A 19 3.57 7.51 -9.49
CA ASP A 19 3.48 8.30 -10.71
C ASP A 19 4.89 8.47 -11.26
N LEU A 20 5.20 7.73 -12.33
CA LEU A 20 6.55 7.74 -12.91
C LEU A 20 6.83 9.00 -13.73
N ASP A 21 5.81 9.73 -14.19
CA ASP A 21 6.06 10.99 -14.92
C ASP A 21 6.52 12.08 -13.96
N GLY A 22 6.01 12.05 -12.71
CA GLY A 22 6.40 12.96 -11.63
C GLY A 22 7.37 12.35 -10.62
N GLU A 23 7.97 11.19 -10.94
CA GLU A 23 8.93 10.44 -10.12
C GLU A 23 8.58 10.35 -8.63
N LYS A 24 7.30 10.16 -8.31
CA LYS A 24 6.79 10.24 -6.93
C LYS A 24 5.96 9.03 -6.51
N GLN A 25 6.05 8.67 -5.23
CA GLN A 25 5.13 7.73 -4.62
C GLN A 25 3.81 8.44 -4.29
N LEU A 26 2.71 7.97 -4.86
CA LEU A 26 1.37 8.49 -4.58
C LEU A 26 0.76 7.89 -3.33
N ALA A 27 1.01 6.60 -3.08
CA ALA A 27 0.51 5.90 -1.92
C ALA A 27 1.33 4.64 -1.62
N ARG A 28 1.23 4.17 -0.39
CA ARG A 28 1.65 2.83 0.01
C ARG A 28 0.63 2.20 0.92
N GLY A 29 0.56 0.89 0.92
CA GLY A 29 -0.28 0.18 1.86
C GLY A 29 0.14 -1.25 2.09
N ALA A 30 -0.40 -1.81 3.16
CA ALA A 30 -0.25 -3.20 3.52
C ALA A 30 -1.57 -3.71 4.09
N ILE A 31 -2.00 -4.86 3.60
CA ILE A 31 -3.10 -5.64 4.14
C ILE A 31 -2.52 -6.96 4.59
N ASP A 32 -2.69 -7.29 5.86
CA ASP A 32 -2.23 -8.55 6.45
C ASP A 32 -3.43 -9.35 7.00
N ARG A 33 -3.23 -10.67 7.14
CA ARG A 33 -4.21 -11.63 7.66
C ARG A 33 -5.53 -11.65 6.87
N ILE A 34 -5.43 -11.50 5.54
CA ILE A 34 -6.57 -11.60 4.63
C ILE A 34 -7.21 -12.99 4.80
N GLY A 35 -8.53 -13.01 5.03
CA GLY A 35 -9.29 -14.25 5.25
C GLY A 35 -9.29 -14.78 6.69
N GLY A 36 -8.68 -14.08 7.64
CA GLY A 36 -8.80 -14.37 9.08
C GLY A 36 -9.70 -13.37 9.82
N ASP A 37 -10.01 -13.66 11.08
CA ASP A 37 -10.94 -12.89 11.93
C ASP A 37 -10.48 -11.46 12.25
N SER A 38 -9.20 -11.13 11.98
CA SER A 38 -8.62 -9.82 12.29
C SER A 38 -7.61 -9.42 11.23
N SER A 39 -8.13 -9.02 10.06
CA SER A 39 -7.32 -8.38 9.04
C SER A 39 -6.85 -6.99 9.51
N VAL A 40 -5.61 -6.65 9.17
CA VAL A 40 -5.01 -5.35 9.48
C VAL A 40 -4.77 -4.63 8.17
N VAL A 41 -5.27 -3.39 8.08
CA VAL A 41 -5.10 -2.52 6.91
C VAL A 41 -4.33 -1.29 7.32
N SER A 42 -3.27 -0.97 6.58
CA SER A 42 -2.53 0.29 6.70
C SER A 42 -2.41 0.92 5.32
N ILE A 43 -2.79 2.19 5.22
CA ILE A 43 -2.69 2.96 3.98
C ILE A 43 -2.11 4.33 4.32
N GLN A 44 -1.13 4.75 3.53
CA GLN A 44 -0.60 6.10 3.56
C GLN A 44 -0.73 6.70 2.17
N ILE A 45 -1.36 7.86 2.08
CA ILE A 45 -1.49 8.64 0.86
C ILE A 45 -0.49 9.79 0.92
N GLY A 46 0.27 9.98 -0.16
CA GLY A 46 1.36 10.95 -0.22
C GLY A 46 2.61 10.54 0.58
N GLU A 47 3.55 11.48 0.71
CA GLU A 47 4.87 11.28 1.34
C GLU A 47 4.89 11.44 2.87
N GLY A 48 3.76 11.74 3.53
CA GLY A 48 3.75 12.04 4.97
C GLY A 48 3.94 10.81 5.87
N ASP A 49 4.78 10.90 6.89
CA ASP A 49 4.99 9.86 7.90
C ASP A 49 3.66 9.48 8.57
N GLY A 50 3.17 8.29 8.24
CA GLY A 50 1.79 7.87 8.43
C GLY A 50 1.24 8.08 9.85
N THR A 51 0.29 9.00 9.97
CA THR A 51 -0.76 9.01 11.00
C THR A 51 -2.12 9.23 10.32
N GLY A 52 -2.45 8.37 9.36
CA GLY A 52 -3.81 8.22 8.85
C GLY A 52 -4.53 7.12 9.62
N VAL A 53 -4.89 7.42 10.87
CA VAL A 53 -6.05 6.79 11.53
C VAL A 53 -7.28 7.61 11.19
#